data_AF-A0A954A8P3-F1
#
_entry.id   AF-A0A954A8P3-F1
#
_cell.length_a   1.000
_cell.length_b   1.000
_cell.length_c   1.000
_cell.angle_alpha   90.00
_cell.angle_beta   90.00
_cell.angle_gamma   90.00
#
_symmetry.space_group_name_H-M   'P 1'
#
loop_
_entity.id
_entity.type
_entity.pdbx_description
1 polymer ?
#
loop_
_entity_poly.entity_id
_entity_poly.type
_entity_poly.pdbx_seq_one_letter_code
_entity_poly.pdbx_strand_id
1 'polypeptide(L)'
;MCRRSYWLWVVVTLFVRVAPPIASGQTIGFEEEFALADDRAKALEKLIPGTEEHDYYRSLLALQAGEFDRVEAIVGDWPERHGRTERYTRIRHRLALQRFALDPEGTFAYLIDAFDLEFDHQRDAAAASADLPTRLDPALLDLEAWVWRTIEEAGFDSISSADLWAIADRPLNPSRARQL
;
A
#
# COMPACT_ATOMS: atom_id res chain seq x y z
N MET A 1 -42.31 51.53 -37.81
CA MET A 1 -43.48 50.65 -37.99
C MET A 1 -42.99 49.20 -38.06
N CYS A 2 -43.62 48.30 -37.29
CA CYS A 2 -43.73 46.83 -37.43
C CYS A 2 -42.43 45.97 -37.53
N ARG A 3 -42.26 44.84 -36.85
CA ARG A 3 -43.17 44.02 -36.03
C ARG A 3 -42.32 43.03 -35.20
N ARG A 4 -42.57 42.96 -33.89
CA ARG A 4 -42.04 41.97 -32.93
C ARG A 4 -42.74 40.63 -33.18
N SER A 5 -41.99 39.55 -33.38
CA SER A 5 -42.51 38.18 -33.43
C SER A 5 -41.89 37.37 -32.30
N TYR A 6 -42.67 37.15 -31.25
CA TYR A 6 -42.31 36.31 -30.10
C TYR A 6 -42.50 34.84 -30.49
N TRP A 7 -41.39 34.11 -30.63
CA TRP A 7 -41.42 32.64 -30.68
C TRP A 7 -41.52 32.10 -29.26
N LEU A 8 -42.70 31.57 -28.93
CA LEU A 8 -42.97 30.89 -27.66
C LEU A 8 -42.34 29.49 -27.73
N TRP A 9 -41.10 29.36 -27.26
CA TRP A 9 -40.49 28.05 -27.00
C TRP A 9 -40.99 27.54 -25.65
N VAL A 10 -41.90 26.57 -25.67
CA VAL A 10 -42.25 25.78 -24.50
C VAL A 10 -41.11 24.80 -24.25
N VAL A 11 -40.24 25.11 -23.28
CA VAL A 11 -39.22 24.18 -22.79
C VAL A 11 -39.87 23.31 -21.71
N VAL A 12 -40.10 22.04 -22.03
CA VAL A 12 -40.50 21.01 -21.06
C VAL A 12 -39.24 20.60 -20.30
N THR A 13 -39.05 21.16 -19.10
CA THR A 13 -37.92 20.79 -18.23
C THR A 13 -38.24 19.49 -17.50
N LEU A 14 -37.68 18.39 -17.99
CA LEU A 14 -37.69 17.08 -17.32
C LEU A 14 -36.83 17.16 -16.05
N PHE A 15 -37.46 17.30 -14.88
CA PHE A 15 -36.78 17.21 -13.59
C PHE A 15 -36.42 15.75 -13.31
N VAL A 16 -35.22 15.33 -13.71
CA VAL A 16 -34.62 14.08 -13.21
C VAL A 16 -34.30 14.29 -11.73
N ARG A 17 -35.05 13.60 -10.87
CA ARG A 17 -34.85 13.62 -9.42
C ARG A 17 -33.65 12.75 -9.09
N VAL A 18 -32.47 13.36 -9.05
CA VAL A 18 -31.26 12.72 -8.52
C VAL A 18 -31.50 12.47 -7.03
N ALA A 19 -31.50 11.19 -6.62
CA ALA A 19 -31.55 10.85 -5.21
C ALA A 19 -30.26 11.33 -4.53
N PRO A 20 -30.33 12.02 -3.38
CA PRO A 20 -29.12 12.40 -2.66
C PRO A 20 -28.38 11.12 -2.23
N PRO A 21 -27.04 11.09 -2.29
CA PRO A 21 -26.28 10.00 -1.72
C PRO A 21 -26.65 9.87 -0.24
N ILE A 22 -26.95 8.64 0.19
CA ILE A 22 -27.15 8.32 1.60
C ILE A 22 -25.78 8.45 2.26
N ALA A 23 -25.47 9.63 2.79
CA ALA A 23 -24.35 9.84 3.67
C ALA A 23 -24.63 9.05 4.95
N SER A 24 -23.90 7.95 5.15
CA SER A 24 -23.86 7.25 6.42
C SER A 24 -23.34 8.22 7.48
N GLY A 25 -24.22 8.70 8.35
CA GLY A 25 -23.92 9.67 9.40
C GLY A 25 -23.07 9.10 10.54
N GLN A 26 -21.87 8.63 10.22
CA GLN A 26 -20.79 8.64 11.21
C GLN A 26 -20.31 10.08 11.35
N THR A 27 -19.92 10.47 12.57
CA THR A 27 -19.28 11.77 12.82
C THR A 27 -18.04 11.84 11.93
N ILE A 28 -18.06 12.70 10.92
CA ILE A 28 -16.94 12.90 10.00
C ILE A 28 -15.75 13.35 10.84
N GLY A 29 -14.67 12.57 10.82
CA GLY A 29 -13.41 12.95 11.50
C GLY A 29 -12.81 14.20 10.85
N PHE A 30 -11.93 14.91 11.57
CA PHE A 30 -11.28 16.08 10.97
C PHE A 30 -10.49 15.70 9.69
N GLU A 31 -9.89 14.51 9.66
CA GLU A 31 -9.23 13.92 8.48
C GLU A 31 -10.11 13.98 7.22
N GLU A 32 -11.35 13.52 7.36
CA GLU A 32 -12.32 13.42 6.26
C GLU A 32 -12.83 14.80 5.88
N GLU A 33 -13.09 15.66 6.86
CA GLU A 33 -13.50 17.04 6.59
C GLU A 33 -12.40 17.79 5.81
N PHE A 34 -11.15 17.66 6.23
CA PHE A 34 -10.00 18.25 5.53
C PHE A 34 -9.82 17.64 4.13
N ALA A 35 -10.01 16.33 3.96
CA ALA A 35 -9.84 15.68 2.66
C ALA A 35 -10.91 16.13 1.65
N LEU A 36 -12.17 16.25 2.11
CA LEU A 36 -13.34 16.55 1.29
C LEU A 36 -13.65 18.05 1.14
N ALA A 37 -13.03 18.92 1.92
CA ALA A 37 -13.26 20.35 1.84
C ALA A 37 -12.85 20.92 0.46
N ASP A 38 -13.74 21.72 -0.13
CA ASP A 38 -13.43 22.54 -1.32
C ASP A 38 -12.31 23.56 -1.02
N ASP A 39 -12.28 24.05 0.22
CA ASP A 39 -11.27 24.97 0.74
C ASP A 39 -10.68 24.40 2.04
N ARG A 40 -9.57 23.68 1.88
CA ARG A 40 -8.85 23.04 3.01
C ARG A 40 -8.25 24.05 3.99
N ALA A 41 -8.00 25.29 3.56
CA ALA A 41 -7.51 26.33 4.45
C ALA A 41 -8.59 26.73 5.47
N LYS A 42 -9.86 26.81 5.05
CA LYS A 42 -10.99 27.05 5.97
C LYS A 42 -11.22 25.89 6.94
N ALA A 43 -11.06 24.65 6.50
CA ALA A 43 -11.16 23.50 7.41
C ALA A 43 -10.13 23.62 8.54
N LEU A 44 -8.90 24.07 8.23
CA LEU A 44 -7.83 24.25 9.21
C LEU A 44 -8.17 25.26 10.33
N GLU A 45 -9.03 26.26 10.07
CA GLU A 45 -9.47 27.24 11.08
C GLU A 45 -10.25 26.60 12.24
N LYS A 46 -10.79 25.39 12.06
CA LYS A 46 -11.46 24.63 13.12
C LYS A 46 -10.49 24.03 14.14
N LEU A 47 -9.22 23.89 13.78
CA LEU A 47 -8.19 23.39 14.68
C LEU A 47 -7.60 24.52 15.52
N ILE A 48 -7.18 24.18 16.75
CA ILE A 48 -6.57 25.14 17.66
C ILE A 48 -5.13 25.43 17.20
N PRO A 49 -4.77 26.69 16.86
CA PRO A 49 -3.41 27.04 16.44
C PRO A 49 -2.38 26.68 17.51
N GLY A 50 -1.23 26.17 17.06
CA GLY A 50 -0.13 25.77 17.94
C GLY A 50 -0.33 24.41 18.60
N THR A 51 -1.41 23.68 18.31
CA THR A 51 -1.49 22.24 18.60
C THR A 51 -0.72 21.43 17.56
N GLU A 52 -0.28 20.23 17.95
CA GLU A 52 0.38 19.30 17.03
C GLU A 52 -0.50 18.96 15.82
N GLU A 53 -1.80 18.76 16.03
CA GLU A 53 -2.75 18.44 14.97
C GLU A 53 -2.87 19.60 13.96
N HIS A 54 -2.99 20.83 14.45
CA HIS A 54 -2.98 22.01 13.59
C HIS A 54 -1.67 22.12 12.80
N ASP A 55 -0.51 21.94 13.44
CA ASP A 55 0.79 21.99 12.76
C ASP A 55 0.93 20.87 11.71
N TYR A 56 0.38 19.69 11.97
CA TYR A 56 0.35 18.57 11.02
C TYR A 56 -0.45 18.91 9.77
N TYR A 57 -1.71 19.34 9.91
CA TYR A 57 -2.56 19.65 8.76
C TYR A 57 -2.13 20.92 8.03
N ARG A 58 -1.57 21.91 8.74
CA ARG A 58 -0.94 23.09 8.12
C ARG A 58 0.26 22.70 7.27
N SER A 59 1.11 21.80 7.76
CA SER A 59 2.25 21.27 7.00
C SER A 59 1.78 20.43 5.80
N LEU A 60 0.74 19.61 5.98
CA LEU A 60 0.18 18.79 4.90
C LEU A 60 -0.39 19.66 3.78
N LEU A 61 -1.09 20.73 4.11
CA LEU A 61 -1.63 21.68 3.14
C LEU A 61 -0.49 22.36 2.36
N ALA A 62 0.56 22.80 3.05
CA ALA A 62 1.73 23.41 2.43
C ALA A 62 2.49 22.43 1.50
N LEU A 63 2.64 21.17 1.92
CA LEU A 63 3.21 20.11 1.06
C LEU A 63 2.39 19.92 -0.23
N GLN A 64 1.06 19.87 -0.13
CA GLN A 64 0.17 19.74 -1.28
C GLN A 64 0.28 20.94 -2.25
N ALA A 65 0.62 22.12 -1.74
CA ALA A 65 0.86 23.34 -2.52
C ALA A 65 2.31 23.46 -3.05
N GLY A 66 3.22 22.55 -2.66
CA GLY A 66 4.65 22.65 -2.99
C GLY A 66 5.39 23.76 -2.23
N GLU A 67 4.82 24.28 -1.15
CA GLU A 67 5.40 25.34 -0.32
C GLU A 67 6.43 24.77 0.67
N PHE A 68 7.51 24.15 0.16
CA PHE A 68 8.45 23.39 0.98
C PHE A 68 9.15 24.23 2.07
N ASP A 69 9.50 25.48 1.79
CA ASP A 69 10.13 26.37 2.77
C ASP A 69 9.20 26.66 3.96
N ARG A 70 7.89 26.75 3.70
CA ARG A 70 6.89 26.90 4.74
C ARG A 70 6.78 25.66 5.61
N VAL A 71 6.87 24.48 4.99
CA VAL A 71 6.90 23.21 5.73
C VAL A 71 8.14 23.18 6.64
N GLU A 72 9.33 23.47 6.11
CA GLU A 72 10.59 23.52 6.88
C GLU A 72 10.48 24.46 8.09
N ALA A 73 9.88 25.64 7.94
CA ALA A 73 9.65 26.55 9.06
C ALA A 73 8.73 25.94 10.15
N ILE A 74 7.71 25.17 9.76
CA ILE A 74 6.79 24.54 10.71
C ILE A 74 7.47 23.37 11.44
N VAL A 75 8.15 22.49 10.71
CA VAL A 75 8.83 21.32 11.29
C VAL A 75 10.13 21.69 12.02
N GLY A 76 10.79 22.78 11.66
CA GLY A 76 12.03 23.22 12.31
C GLY A 76 11.87 23.46 13.81
N ASP A 77 10.76 24.10 14.20
CA ASP A 77 10.43 24.41 15.60
C ASP A 77 9.51 23.34 16.25
N TRP A 78 9.16 22.29 15.53
CA TRP A 78 8.21 21.28 16.01
C TRP A 78 8.76 20.45 17.18
N PRO A 79 10.00 19.93 17.15
CA PRO A 79 10.55 19.13 18.24
C PRO A 79 10.52 19.85 19.59
N GLU A 80 10.69 21.16 19.60
CA GLU A 80 10.68 21.99 20.81
C GLU A 80 9.26 22.17 21.36
N ARG A 81 8.25 22.25 20.48
CA ARG A 81 6.84 22.42 20.89
C ARG A 81 6.16 21.12 21.31
N HIS A 82 6.39 20.05 20.54
CA HIS A 82 5.60 18.82 20.61
C HIS A 82 6.45 17.56 20.80
N GLY A 83 7.78 17.67 20.69
CA GLY A 83 8.67 16.51 20.59
C GLY A 83 8.72 15.91 19.18
N ARG A 84 9.54 14.87 19.01
CA ARG A 84 9.65 14.11 17.75
C ARG A 84 8.60 13.00 17.73
N THR A 85 7.39 13.35 17.33
CA THR A 85 6.24 12.44 17.25
C THR A 85 6.16 11.70 15.92
N GLU A 86 5.25 10.73 15.80
CA GLU A 86 4.98 10.07 14.52
C GLU A 86 4.49 11.05 13.44
N ARG A 87 3.70 12.06 13.82
CA ARG A 87 3.21 13.09 12.90
C ARG A 87 4.36 13.95 12.38
N TYR A 88 5.29 14.34 13.26
CA TYR A 88 6.52 15.02 12.87
C TYR A 88 7.32 14.19 11.86
N THR A 89 7.60 12.93 12.20
CA THR A 89 8.36 12.01 11.34
C THR A 89 7.68 11.82 9.98
N ARG A 90 6.35 11.67 9.95
CA ARG A 90 5.57 11.54 8.72
C ARG A 90 5.68 12.77 7.81
N ILE A 91 5.64 13.98 8.36
CA ILE A 91 5.81 15.21 7.58
C ILE A 91 7.25 15.31 7.05
N ARG A 92 8.27 15.00 7.87
CA ARG A 92 9.67 15.00 7.44
C ARG A 92 9.92 14.02 6.30
N HIS A 93 9.38 12.80 6.38
CA HIS A 93 9.48 11.82 5.28
C HIS A 93 8.84 12.34 4.00
N ARG A 94 7.62 12.86 4.08
CA ARG A 94 6.91 13.40 2.91
C ARG A 94 7.67 14.56 2.28
N LEU A 95 8.21 15.47 3.10
CA LEU A 95 8.99 16.61 2.64
C LEU A 95 10.23 16.15 1.87
N ALA A 96 11.01 15.22 2.41
CA ALA A 96 12.18 14.68 1.73
C ALA A 96 11.80 14.05 0.38
N LEU A 97 10.79 13.17 0.37
CA LEU A 97 10.35 12.50 -0.86
C LEU A 97 9.84 13.48 -1.93
N GLN A 98 9.10 14.53 -1.54
CA GLN A 98 8.60 15.52 -2.48
C GLN A 98 9.69 16.47 -2.98
N ARG A 99 10.75 16.70 -2.19
CA ARG A 99 11.92 17.51 -2.59
C ARG A 99 12.92 16.75 -3.46
N PHE A 100 12.73 15.45 -3.70
CA PHE A 100 13.67 14.62 -4.47
C PHE A 100 14.11 15.25 -5.80
N ALA A 101 13.18 15.82 -6.58
CA ALA A 101 13.52 16.42 -7.86
C ALA A 101 14.39 17.69 -7.75
N LEU A 102 14.36 18.36 -6.59
CA LEU A 102 15.13 19.58 -6.31
C LEU A 102 16.50 19.25 -5.69
N ASP A 103 16.55 18.24 -4.82
CA ASP A 103 17.74 17.83 -4.10
C ASP A 103 17.77 16.30 -3.90
N PRO A 104 18.20 15.54 -4.92
CA PRO A 104 18.28 14.08 -4.83
C PRO A 104 19.29 13.62 -3.77
N GLU A 105 20.45 14.30 -3.68
CA GLU A 105 21.52 13.93 -2.75
C GLU A 105 21.08 14.10 -1.30
N GLY A 106 20.50 15.25 -0.95
CA GLY A 106 19.95 15.49 0.39
C GLY A 106 18.79 14.55 0.72
N THR A 107 17.96 14.20 -0.26
CA THR A 107 16.88 13.22 -0.07
C THR A 107 17.44 11.83 0.24
N PHE A 108 18.45 11.36 -0.50
CA PHE A 108 19.08 10.07 -0.21
C PHE A 108 19.78 10.08 1.13
N ALA A 109 20.55 11.13 1.46
CA ALA A 109 21.20 11.25 2.76
C ALA A 109 20.18 11.16 3.91
N TYR A 110 19.04 11.85 3.77
CA TYR A 110 17.95 11.75 4.73
C TYR A 110 17.34 10.35 4.83
N LEU A 111 17.08 9.67 3.71
CA LEU A 111 16.48 8.33 3.72
C LEU A 111 17.42 7.28 4.31
N ILE A 112 18.72 7.39 4.04
CA ILE A 112 19.74 6.50 4.59
C ILE A 112 19.78 6.63 6.11
N ASP A 113 19.81 7.86 6.63
CA ASP A 113 19.78 8.14 8.07
C ASP A 113 18.45 7.70 8.71
N ALA A 114 17.32 8.06 8.09
CA ALA A 114 15.99 7.81 8.65
C ALA A 114 15.61 6.33 8.73
N PHE A 115 16.13 5.49 7.83
CA PHE A 115 15.86 4.06 7.77
C PHE A 115 17.03 3.19 8.19
N ASP A 116 18.12 3.78 8.67
CA ASP A 116 19.34 3.08 9.10
C ASP A 116 19.85 2.11 8.01
N LEU A 117 19.95 2.62 6.78
CA LEU A 117 20.29 1.80 5.62
C LEU A 117 21.80 1.60 5.51
N GLU A 118 22.23 0.35 5.64
CA GLU A 118 23.60 -0.07 5.38
C GLU A 118 23.71 -0.71 3.98
N PHE A 119 24.74 -0.31 3.23
CA PHE A 119 25.02 -0.84 1.87
C PHE A 119 26.34 -1.62 1.83
N ASP A 120 26.78 -2.12 2.98
CA ASP A 120 28.02 -2.88 3.14
C ASP A 120 27.83 -4.40 2.91
N HIS A 121 26.61 -4.83 2.57
CA HIS A 121 26.33 -6.22 2.23
C HIS A 121 27.11 -6.66 0.99
N GLN A 122 28.17 -7.43 1.21
CA GLN A 122 28.97 -8.03 0.15
C GLN A 122 28.57 -9.49 -0.09
N ARG A 123 28.66 -9.92 -1.35
CA ARG A 123 28.47 -11.32 -1.71
C ARG A 123 29.56 -12.15 -1.05
N ASP A 124 29.17 -13.17 -0.28
CA ASP A 124 30.10 -14.18 0.20
C ASP A 124 30.65 -14.98 -0.99
N ALA A 125 31.92 -14.77 -1.30
CA ALA A 125 32.60 -15.44 -2.41
C ALA A 125 32.65 -16.97 -2.24
N ALA A 126 32.60 -17.47 -1.00
CA ALA A 126 32.61 -18.91 -0.73
C ALA A 126 31.27 -19.58 -1.08
N ALA A 127 30.15 -18.87 -0.94
CA ALA A 127 28.83 -19.36 -1.37
C ALA A 127 28.69 -19.39 -2.92
N ALA A 128 29.47 -18.57 -3.63
CA ALA A 128 29.43 -18.50 -5.10
C ALA A 128 30.05 -19.72 -5.80
N SER A 129 30.90 -20.50 -5.11
CA SER A 129 31.49 -21.75 -5.62
C SER A 129 30.70 -23.00 -5.29
N ALA A 130 29.55 -22.88 -4.63
CA ALA A 130 28.69 -24.02 -4.42
C ALA A 130 28.09 -24.43 -5.77
N ASP A 131 28.47 -25.61 -6.28
CA ASP A 131 27.92 -26.24 -7.48
C ASP A 131 26.48 -26.72 -7.19
N LEU A 132 25.60 -25.75 -6.91
CA LEU A 132 24.21 -25.97 -6.62
C LEU A 132 23.42 -26.05 -7.94
N PRO A 133 22.39 -26.91 -8.01
CA PRO A 133 21.55 -26.98 -9.19
C PRO A 133 20.89 -25.62 -9.45
N THR A 134 21.19 -25.05 -10.62
CA THR A 134 20.58 -23.80 -11.11
C THR A 134 19.22 -24.03 -11.78
N ARG A 135 18.80 -25.30 -11.89
CA ARG A 135 17.51 -25.72 -12.40
C ARG A 135 16.97 -26.85 -11.53
N LEU A 136 15.68 -26.79 -11.25
CA LEU A 136 14.96 -27.90 -10.65
C LEU A 136 14.85 -29.03 -11.68
N ASP A 137 15.27 -30.23 -11.32
CA ASP A 137 15.10 -31.42 -12.16
C ASP A 137 13.60 -31.68 -12.37
N PRO A 138 13.08 -31.61 -13.61
CA PRO A 138 11.67 -31.85 -13.88
C PRO A 138 11.20 -33.25 -13.45
N ALA A 139 12.10 -34.24 -13.38
CA ALA A 139 11.76 -35.58 -12.89
C ALA A 139 11.40 -35.59 -11.39
N LEU A 140 11.81 -34.57 -10.62
CA LEU A 140 11.39 -34.40 -9.22
C LEU A 140 9.98 -33.82 -9.08
N LEU A 141 9.43 -33.26 -10.16
CA LEU A 141 8.08 -32.70 -10.21
C LEU A 141 7.04 -33.69 -10.75
N ASP A 142 7.46 -34.88 -11.16
CA ASP A 142 6.53 -35.93 -11.58
C ASP A 142 5.73 -36.40 -10.36
N LEU A 143 4.46 -36.02 -10.31
CA LEU A 143 3.61 -36.23 -9.15
C LEU A 143 3.43 -37.71 -8.84
N GLU A 144 3.24 -38.56 -9.86
CA GLU A 144 3.12 -40.00 -9.69
C GLU A 144 4.40 -40.59 -9.08
N ALA A 145 5.57 -40.27 -9.63
CA ALA A 145 6.85 -40.74 -9.10
C ALA A 145 7.14 -40.21 -7.69
N TRP A 146 6.75 -38.97 -7.39
CA TRP A 146 6.87 -38.38 -6.07
C TRP A 146 5.99 -39.10 -5.04
N VAL A 147 4.70 -39.29 -5.34
CA VAL A 147 3.74 -40.01 -4.48
C VAL A 147 4.24 -41.44 -4.22
N TRP A 148 4.74 -42.14 -5.23
CA TRP A 148 5.29 -43.49 -5.03
C TRP A 148 6.52 -43.52 -4.15
N ARG A 149 7.47 -42.60 -4.33
CA ARG A 149 8.65 -42.50 -3.48
C ARG A 149 8.25 -42.26 -2.02
N THR A 150 7.30 -41.38 -1.78
CA THR A 150 6.77 -41.07 -0.45
C THR A 150 6.10 -42.29 0.20
N ILE A 151 5.29 -43.05 -0.55
CA ILE A 151 4.72 -44.32 -0.07
C ILE A 151 5.80 -45.35 0.23
N GLU A 152 6.85 -45.45 -0.58
CA GLU A 152 7.96 -46.39 -0.37
C GLU A 152 8.79 -46.05 0.88
N GLU A 153 8.99 -44.77 1.14
CA GLU A 153 9.78 -44.28 2.28
C GLU A 153 8.99 -44.25 3.60
N ALA A 154 7.70 -43.89 3.55
CA ALA A 154 6.91 -43.56 4.74
C ALA A 154 5.53 -44.24 4.81
N GLY A 155 5.14 -45.06 3.83
CA GLY A 155 3.88 -45.80 3.80
C GLY A 155 2.68 -44.98 3.31
N PHE A 156 1.51 -45.61 3.13
CA PHE A 156 0.32 -44.96 2.57
C PHE A 156 -0.28 -43.85 3.44
N ASP A 157 -0.04 -43.89 4.75
CA ASP A 157 -0.48 -42.84 5.69
C ASP A 157 0.26 -41.50 5.47
N SER A 158 1.34 -41.51 4.69
CA SER A 158 2.11 -40.30 4.36
C SER A 158 1.52 -39.48 3.21
N ILE A 159 0.49 -40.01 2.52
CA ILE A 159 -0.17 -39.32 1.40
C ILE A 159 -1.62 -38.99 1.76
N SER A 160 -2.14 -37.91 1.18
CA SER A 160 -3.54 -37.53 1.41
C SER A 160 -4.48 -38.34 0.52
N SER A 161 -5.76 -38.42 0.89
CA SER A 161 -6.79 -39.02 0.04
C SER A 161 -6.94 -38.32 -1.31
N ALA A 162 -6.54 -37.05 -1.41
CA ALA A 162 -6.53 -36.28 -2.65
C ALA A 162 -5.41 -36.69 -3.62
N ASP A 163 -4.44 -37.51 -3.18
CA ASP A 163 -3.31 -37.97 -3.99
C ASP A 163 -3.49 -39.44 -4.44
N LEU A 164 -4.54 -40.12 -3.97
CA LEU A 164 -4.83 -41.52 -4.30
C LEU A 164 -5.06 -41.76 -5.79
N TRP A 165 -5.50 -40.73 -6.54
CA TRP A 165 -5.67 -40.84 -7.98
C TRP A 165 -4.34 -41.07 -8.72
N ALA A 166 -3.21 -40.60 -8.17
CA ALA A 166 -1.89 -40.76 -8.78
C ALA A 166 -1.37 -42.20 -8.73
N ILE A 167 -2.00 -43.07 -7.93
CA ILE A 167 -1.61 -44.49 -7.78
C ILE A 167 -2.67 -45.47 -8.30
N ALA A 168 -3.77 -44.97 -8.85
CA ALA A 168 -4.94 -45.78 -9.22
C ALA A 168 -4.66 -46.81 -10.33
N ASP A 169 -3.75 -46.50 -11.25
CA ASP A 169 -3.47 -47.34 -12.43
C ASP A 169 -2.36 -48.39 -12.20
N ARG A 170 -1.72 -48.43 -11.02
CA ARG A 170 -0.69 -49.44 -10.71
C ARG A 170 -1.25 -50.59 -9.89
N PRO A 171 -0.85 -51.84 -10.17
CA PRO A 171 -1.30 -52.99 -9.40
C PRO A 171 -0.74 -52.94 -7.96
N LEU A 172 -1.62 -52.79 -6.98
CA LEU A 172 -1.27 -52.93 -5.57
C LEU A 172 -1.13 -54.41 -5.21
N ASN A 173 -0.03 -54.77 -4.55
CA ASN A 173 0.09 -56.11 -3.97
C ASN A 173 -1.00 -56.30 -2.89
N PRO A 174 -1.63 -57.49 -2.77
CA PRO A 174 -2.67 -57.76 -1.78
C PRO A 174 -2.31 -57.41 -0.33
N SER A 175 -1.03 -57.42 0.03
CA SER A 175 -0.58 -56.97 1.36
C SER A 175 -0.67 -55.45 1.54
N ARG A 176 -0.47 -54.67 0.47
CA ARG A 176 -0.51 -53.20 0.44
C ARG A 176 -1.94 -52.66 0.35
N ALA A 177 -2.83 -53.38 -0.34
CA ALA A 177 -4.26 -53.01 -0.45
C ALA A 177 -5.01 -53.03 0.91
N ARG A 178 -4.46 -53.65 1.95
CA ARG A 178 -5.04 -53.70 3.31
C ARG A 178 -4.71 -52.47 4.16
N GLN A 179 -3.82 -51.61 3.69
CA GLN A 179 -3.37 -50.39 4.39
C GLN A 179 -4.08 -49.12 3.89
N LEU A 180 -4.93 -49.26 2.86
CA LEU A 180 -5.89 -48.25 2.42
C LEU A 180 -7.22 -48.49 3.13
#